data_AF-A0A1V3XMF0-F1
#
_entry.id   AF-A0A1V3XMF0-F1
#
_cell.length_a   1.000
_cell.length_b   1.000
_cell.length_c   1.000
_cell.angle_alpha   90.00
_cell.angle_beta   90.00
_cell.angle_gamma   90.00
#
_symmetry.space_group_name_H-M   'P 1'
#
loop_
_entity.id
_entity.type
_entity.pdbx_description
1 polymer ?
#
loop_
_entity_poly.entity_id
_entity_poly.type
_entity_poly.pdbx_seq_one_letter_code
_entity_poly.pdbx_strand_id
1 'polypeptide(L)'
;MLHDLGHDVIIRDPDYPAALYANFFPRYLRGISDDADAQAHPERLEARTRNIARMGSFFSDRRMAALRAAEAALSSRIQSIFDDVDVVVTPGTAAGPPRIGAYQRRGAVSTLLLVAQRVPYQQVWNLTGQPAAVVPWDFDDDGMPMSVQLVGRPYDEATLLSLSAQIEAARPWAHRRPPVS
;
A
#
# COMPACT_ATOMS: atom_id res chain seq x y z
N MET A 1 -9.06 5.92 22.20
CA MET A 1 -10.13 5.82 21.17
C MET A 1 -10.50 4.38 20.89
N LEU A 2 -9.66 3.55 20.26
CA LEU A 2 -10.05 2.15 19.98
C LEU A 2 -10.37 1.36 21.27
N HIS A 3 -9.58 1.53 22.33
CA HIS A 3 -9.92 1.02 23.67
C HIS A 3 -11.26 1.56 24.20
N ASP A 4 -11.55 2.85 24.00
CA ASP A 4 -12.81 3.47 24.44
C ASP A 4 -14.02 2.92 23.69
N LEU A 5 -13.81 2.45 22.45
CA LEU A 5 -14.80 1.74 21.64
C LEU A 5 -14.90 0.24 22.00
N GLY A 6 -14.14 -0.22 23.01
CA GLY A 6 -14.19 -1.59 23.52
C GLY A 6 -13.22 -2.58 22.85
N HIS A 7 -12.29 -2.10 22.02
CA HIS A 7 -11.30 -2.95 21.35
C HIS A 7 -10.07 -3.21 22.24
N ASP A 8 -9.52 -4.42 22.16
CA ASP A 8 -8.17 -4.70 22.65
C ASP A 8 -7.14 -4.22 21.60
N VAL A 9 -6.08 -3.57 22.06
CA VAL A 9 -5.06 -2.98 21.19
C VAL A 9 -3.70 -3.39 21.71
N ILE A 10 -2.98 -4.11 20.86
CA ILE A 10 -1.61 -4.54 21.12
C ILE A 10 -0.68 -3.96 20.07
N ILE A 11 0.60 -3.83 20.41
CA ILE A 11 1.65 -3.46 19.47
C ILE A 11 2.28 -4.75 18.96
N ARG A 12 2.14 -4.99 17.66
CA ARG A 12 2.65 -6.19 17.00
C ARG A 12 2.96 -5.88 15.54
N ASP A 13 4.10 -6.39 15.06
CA ASP A 13 4.49 -6.29 13.66
C ASP A 13 4.24 -7.64 12.95
N PRO A 14 3.76 -7.63 11.70
CA PRO A 14 3.83 -8.79 10.83
C PRO A 14 5.28 -9.28 10.66
N ASP A 15 5.47 -10.58 10.45
CA ASP A 15 6.78 -11.11 10.08
C ASP A 15 7.12 -10.67 8.65
N TYR A 16 7.90 -9.60 8.51
CA TYR A 16 8.36 -9.05 7.23
C TYR A 16 9.70 -9.70 6.78
N PRO A 17 9.70 -10.84 6.07
CA PRO A 17 10.94 -11.42 5.58
C PRO A 17 11.58 -10.54 4.50
N ALA A 18 12.91 -10.47 4.47
CA ALA A 18 13.63 -9.79 3.39
C ALA A 18 13.25 -10.33 1.98
N ALA A 19 12.88 -11.61 1.90
CA ALA A 19 12.37 -12.25 0.68
C ALA A 19 11.08 -11.62 0.14
N LEU A 20 10.28 -10.94 0.98
CA LEU A 20 9.09 -10.19 0.57
C LEU A 20 9.45 -9.13 -0.48
N TYR A 21 10.45 -8.29 -0.19
CA TYR A 21 10.88 -7.23 -1.09
C TYR A 21 11.53 -7.80 -2.36
N ALA A 22 12.32 -8.86 -2.22
CA ALA A 22 12.91 -9.56 -3.36
C ALA A 22 11.84 -10.20 -4.28
N ASN A 23 10.67 -10.54 -3.74
CA ASN A 23 9.52 -11.02 -4.51
C ASN A 23 8.72 -9.88 -5.14
N PHE A 24 8.45 -8.83 -4.37
CA PHE A 24 7.64 -7.69 -4.77
C PHE A 24 8.26 -6.93 -5.96
N PHE A 25 9.52 -6.49 -5.84
CA PHE A 25 10.11 -5.55 -6.81
C PHE A 25 10.12 -6.07 -8.25
N PRO A 26 10.55 -7.31 -8.53
CA PRO A 26 10.50 -7.84 -9.88
C PRO A 26 9.08 -7.93 -10.44
N ARG A 27 8.08 -8.28 -9.62
CA ARG A 27 6.67 -8.35 -10.02
C ARG A 27 6.09 -6.98 -10.34
N TYR A 28 6.37 -6.01 -9.48
CA TYR A 28 5.99 -4.63 -9.70
C TYR A 28 6.55 -4.08 -11.01
N LEU A 29 7.85 -4.23 -11.24
CA LEU A 29 8.50 -3.74 -12.46
C LEU A 29 8.02 -4.49 -13.70
N ARG A 30 7.90 -5.82 -13.62
CA ARG A 30 7.43 -6.64 -14.73
C ARG A 30 5.98 -6.31 -15.10
N GLY A 31 5.10 -6.14 -14.12
CA GLY A 31 3.71 -5.74 -14.36
C GLY A 31 3.62 -4.41 -15.11
N ILE A 32 4.46 -3.42 -14.75
CA ILE A 32 4.53 -2.14 -15.49
C ILE A 32 5.02 -2.34 -16.93
N SER A 33 5.95 -3.28 -17.16
CA SER A 33 6.38 -3.62 -18.52
C SER A 33 5.25 -4.25 -19.32
N ASP A 34 4.59 -5.26 -18.78
CA ASP A 34 3.49 -5.96 -19.45
C ASP A 34 2.32 -5.00 -19.75
N ASP A 35 1.96 -4.14 -18.79
CA ASP A 35 0.92 -3.12 -18.96
C ASP A 35 1.30 -2.07 -20.00
N ALA A 36 2.58 -1.67 -20.07
CA ALA A 36 3.07 -0.73 -21.07
C ALA A 36 3.03 -1.32 -22.49
N ASP A 37 3.42 -2.58 -22.63
CA ASP A 37 3.39 -3.31 -23.91
C ASP A 37 1.95 -3.55 -24.39
N ALA A 38 0.99 -3.64 -23.48
CA ALA A 38 -0.44 -3.79 -23.78
C ALA A 38 -1.13 -2.48 -24.21
N GLN A 39 -0.49 -1.31 -24.06
CA GLN A 39 -1.09 -0.05 -24.48
C GLN A 39 -1.14 0.09 -26.01
N ALA A 40 -2.21 0.68 -26.54
CA ALA A 40 -2.30 0.97 -27.98
C ALA A 40 -1.26 1.98 -28.48
N HIS A 41 -0.77 2.86 -27.58
CA HIS A 41 0.15 3.95 -27.88
C HIS A 41 1.27 4.07 -26.82
N PRO A 42 2.19 3.10 -26.71
CA PRO A 42 3.22 3.06 -25.66
C PRO A 42 4.19 4.27 -25.74
N GLU A 43 4.34 4.88 -26.91
CA GLU A 43 5.13 6.10 -27.12
C GLU A 43 4.57 7.33 -26.39
N ARG A 44 3.27 7.34 -26.08
CA ARG A 44 2.60 8.42 -25.34
C ARG A 44 2.76 8.31 -23.83
N LEU A 45 3.26 7.19 -23.31
CA LEU A 45 3.56 7.03 -21.89
C LEU A 45 4.59 8.06 -21.45
N GLU A 46 4.52 8.52 -20.20
CA GLU A 46 5.53 9.41 -19.65
C GLU A 46 6.94 8.79 -19.76
N ALA A 47 7.96 9.64 -19.96
CA ALA A 47 9.35 9.17 -20.07
C ALA A 47 9.79 8.36 -18.85
N ARG A 48 9.32 8.72 -17.64
CA ARG A 48 9.57 7.96 -16.41
C ARG A 48 8.94 6.57 -16.48
N THR A 49 7.68 6.47 -16.85
CA THR A 49 6.94 5.21 -16.97
C THR A 49 7.62 4.28 -17.97
N ARG A 50 8.03 4.79 -19.14
CA ARG A 50 8.79 3.99 -20.13
C ARG A 50 10.12 3.50 -19.58
N ASN A 51 10.83 4.30 -18.79
CA ASN A 51 12.08 3.88 -18.16
C ASN A 51 11.86 2.77 -17.11
N ILE A 52 10.76 2.83 -16.34
CA ILE A 52 10.40 1.78 -15.39
C ILE A 52 9.99 0.50 -16.13
N ALA A 53 9.18 0.60 -17.18
CA ALA A 53 8.80 -0.53 -18.04
C ALA A 53 10.03 -1.23 -18.63
N ARG A 54 11.00 -0.47 -19.16
CA ARG A 54 12.28 -1.00 -19.65
C ARG A 54 13.09 -1.73 -18.56
N MET A 55 12.98 -1.34 -17.29
CA MET A 55 13.61 -2.09 -16.20
C MET A 55 12.89 -3.43 -15.95
N GLY A 56 11.57 -3.45 -16.12
CA GLY A 56 10.73 -4.64 -15.98
C GLY A 56 10.98 -5.71 -17.05
N SER A 57 11.30 -5.30 -18.28
CA SER A 57 11.51 -6.23 -19.40
C SER A 57 12.74 -7.13 -19.23
N PHE A 58 13.66 -6.82 -18.31
CA PHE A 58 14.80 -7.69 -17.97
C PHE A 58 14.41 -8.94 -17.15
N PHE A 59 13.21 -8.99 -16.57
CA PHE A 59 12.77 -10.16 -15.81
C PHE A 59 12.10 -11.19 -16.75
N SER A 60 12.73 -12.35 -16.93
CA SER A 60 12.19 -13.43 -17.78
C SER A 60 10.95 -14.09 -17.17
N ASP A 61 10.09 -14.68 -18.03
CA ASP A 61 8.90 -15.42 -17.59
C ASP A 61 9.22 -16.54 -16.61
N ARG A 62 10.34 -17.24 -16.83
CA ARG A 62 10.84 -18.27 -15.91
C ARG A 62 11.12 -17.71 -14.53
N ARG A 63 11.75 -16.54 -14.45
CA ARG A 63 12.01 -15.87 -13.17
C ARG A 63 10.70 -15.44 -12.51
N MET A 64 9.75 -14.92 -13.29
CA MET A 64 8.43 -14.55 -12.78
C MET A 64 7.64 -15.74 -12.24
N ALA A 65 7.68 -16.88 -12.92
CA ALA A 65 7.06 -18.11 -12.46
C ALA A 65 7.64 -18.60 -11.13
N ALA A 66 8.97 -18.55 -10.97
CA ALA A 66 9.63 -18.92 -9.72
C ALA A 66 9.22 -18.01 -8.55
N LEU A 67 9.09 -16.69 -8.79
CA LEU A 67 8.64 -15.74 -7.77
C LEU A 67 7.19 -15.97 -7.36
N ARG A 68 6.30 -16.25 -8.33
CA ARG A 68 4.90 -16.59 -8.04
C ARG A 68 4.79 -17.91 -7.27
N ALA A 69 5.62 -18.90 -7.58
CA ALA A 69 5.63 -20.17 -6.84
C ALA A 69 6.03 -20.01 -5.36
N ALA A 70 6.82 -18.99 -5.02
CA ALA A 70 7.20 -18.67 -3.63
C ALA A 70 6.15 -17.84 -2.87
N GLU A 71 5.09 -17.37 -3.55
CA GLU A 71 4.10 -16.46 -2.98
C GLU A 71 3.38 -17.07 -1.77
N ALA A 72 2.92 -18.32 -1.88
CA ALA A 72 2.15 -18.96 -0.81
C ALA A 72 2.91 -19.02 0.53
N ALA A 73 4.22 -19.31 0.49
CA ALA A 73 5.06 -19.33 1.68
C ALA A 73 5.25 -17.94 2.29
N LEU A 74 5.38 -16.89 1.45
CA LEU A 74 5.47 -15.51 1.93
C LEU A 74 4.14 -15.04 2.51
N SER A 75 3.03 -15.34 1.84
CA SER A 75 1.68 -15.02 2.31
C SER A 75 1.40 -15.66 3.66
N SER A 76 1.72 -16.94 3.85
CA SER A 76 1.53 -17.63 5.13
C SER A 76 2.30 -16.97 6.28
N ARG A 77 3.55 -16.53 6.05
CA ARG A 77 4.33 -15.82 7.06
C ARG A 77 3.72 -14.48 7.45
N ILE A 78 3.31 -13.68 6.47
CA ILE A 78 2.64 -12.39 6.74
C ILE A 78 1.30 -12.61 7.44
N GLN A 79 0.53 -13.61 7.02
CA GLN A 79 -0.80 -13.89 7.56
C GLN A 79 -0.77 -14.44 9.00
N SER A 80 0.37 -14.94 9.48
CA SER A 80 0.50 -15.41 10.88
C SER A 80 0.20 -14.33 11.93
N ILE A 81 0.28 -13.04 11.56
CA ILE A 81 -0.14 -11.95 12.44
C ILE A 81 -1.60 -12.09 12.89
N PHE A 82 -2.45 -12.66 12.05
CA PHE A 82 -3.89 -12.78 12.32
C PHE A 82 -4.26 -13.94 13.26
N ASP A 83 -3.26 -14.71 13.70
CA ASP A 83 -3.40 -15.64 14.82
C ASP A 83 -3.54 -14.86 16.15
N ASP A 84 -2.94 -13.65 16.20
CA ASP A 84 -2.93 -12.79 17.39
C ASP A 84 -4.02 -11.69 17.33
N VAL A 85 -4.40 -11.23 16.13
CA VAL A 85 -5.33 -10.08 15.95
C VAL A 85 -6.36 -10.31 14.84
N ASP A 86 -7.48 -9.59 14.90
CA ASP A 86 -8.48 -9.57 13.83
C ASP A 86 -8.18 -8.53 12.74
N VAL A 87 -7.57 -7.40 13.14
CA VAL A 87 -7.23 -6.28 12.26
C VAL A 87 -5.85 -5.74 12.60
N VAL A 88 -5.03 -5.52 11.57
CA VAL A 88 -3.79 -4.74 11.68
C VAL A 88 -4.07 -3.29 11.33
N VAL A 89 -3.64 -2.37 12.18
CA VAL A 89 -3.78 -0.92 11.96
C VAL A 89 -2.41 -0.30 11.69
N THR A 90 -2.25 0.37 10.56
CA THR A 90 -1.04 1.14 10.22
C THR A 90 -1.40 2.58 9.85
N PRO A 91 -0.44 3.52 9.78
CA PRO A 91 -0.68 4.78 9.09
C PRO A 91 -1.10 4.52 7.62
N GLY A 92 -2.03 5.30 7.09
CA GLY A 92 -2.43 5.20 5.68
C GLY A 92 -1.28 5.57 4.73
N THR A 93 -0.53 6.62 5.09
CA THR A 93 0.79 6.96 4.54
C THR A 93 1.73 7.31 5.69
N ALA A 94 3.04 7.09 5.50
CA ALA A 94 4.05 7.41 6.53
C ALA A 94 4.38 8.92 6.61
N ALA A 95 3.96 9.70 5.62
CA ALA A 95 4.04 11.15 5.59
C ALA A 95 2.92 11.71 4.69
N GLY A 96 2.58 13.01 4.81
CA GLY A 96 1.46 13.67 4.11
C GLY A 96 1.53 13.65 2.58
N PRO A 97 0.92 14.55 1.79
CA PRO A 97 1.19 14.61 0.36
C PRO A 97 2.52 15.34 0.05
N PRO A 98 3.28 14.98 -1.00
CA PRO A 98 4.41 15.80 -1.44
C PRO A 98 3.91 17.08 -2.11
N ARG A 99 4.71 18.17 -2.09
CA ARG A 99 4.38 19.38 -2.85
C ARG A 99 4.30 19.09 -4.36
N ILE A 100 3.47 19.85 -5.06
CA ILE A 100 3.39 19.78 -6.53
C ILE A 100 4.80 20.00 -7.11
N GLY A 101 5.17 19.14 -8.06
CA GLY A 101 6.48 19.20 -8.68
C GLY A 101 7.62 18.57 -7.89
N ALA A 102 7.39 18.03 -6.68
CA ALA A 102 8.44 17.40 -5.87
C ALA A 102 9.17 16.26 -6.60
N TYR A 103 8.51 15.58 -7.54
CA TYR A 103 9.15 14.53 -8.34
C TYR A 103 9.57 15.01 -9.74
N GLN A 104 9.30 16.25 -10.15
CA GLN A 104 9.69 16.73 -11.48
C GLN A 104 11.20 16.63 -11.65
N ARG A 105 11.63 16.25 -12.86
CA ARG A 105 13.04 16.06 -13.24
C ARG A 105 13.80 14.98 -12.46
N ARG A 106 13.14 14.21 -11.58
CA ARG A 106 13.74 13.03 -10.94
C ARG A 106 13.64 11.80 -11.83
N GLY A 107 14.71 11.00 -11.81
CA GLY A 107 14.78 9.70 -12.50
C GLY A 107 13.87 8.65 -11.87
N ALA A 108 13.64 7.56 -12.60
CA ALA A 108 12.75 6.47 -12.18
C ALA A 108 13.10 5.90 -10.79
N VAL A 109 14.37 5.54 -10.58
CA VAL A 109 14.84 4.91 -9.33
C VAL A 109 14.69 5.86 -8.14
N SER A 110 15.12 7.12 -8.27
CA SER A 110 15.01 8.07 -7.16
C SER A 110 13.57 8.42 -6.82
N THR A 111 12.69 8.53 -7.82
CA THR A 111 11.25 8.67 -7.57
C THR A 111 10.69 7.44 -6.84
N LEU A 112 11.02 6.22 -7.28
CA LEU A 112 10.52 5.01 -6.65
C LEU A 112 10.92 4.91 -5.18
N LEU A 113 12.17 5.23 -4.84
CA LEU A 113 12.66 5.24 -3.46
C LEU A 113 11.92 6.27 -2.59
N LEU A 114 11.71 7.49 -3.10
CA LEU A 114 10.98 8.52 -2.38
C LEU A 114 9.51 8.15 -2.16
N VAL A 115 8.88 7.51 -3.14
CA VAL A 115 7.50 7.00 -3.01
C VAL A 115 7.45 5.86 -2.00
N ALA A 116 8.37 4.90 -2.06
CA ALA A 116 8.41 3.76 -1.14
C ALA A 116 8.55 4.18 0.32
N GLN A 117 9.32 5.24 0.61
CA GLN A 117 9.42 5.82 1.95
C GLN A 117 8.10 6.44 2.44
N ARG A 118 7.21 6.83 1.53
CA ARG A 118 5.96 7.52 1.85
C ARG A 118 4.77 6.59 2.00
N VAL A 119 4.76 5.49 1.26
CA VAL A 119 3.71 4.45 1.31
C VAL A 119 4.27 3.07 1.70
N PRO A 120 5.04 2.94 2.80
CA PRO A 120 5.79 1.72 3.09
C PRO A 120 4.93 0.54 3.55
N TYR A 121 3.65 0.79 3.90
CA TYR A 121 2.78 -0.20 4.52
C TYR A 121 1.87 -0.92 3.51
N GLN A 122 1.67 -0.40 2.30
CA GLN A 122 0.56 -0.84 1.44
C GLN A 122 0.90 -2.06 0.57
N GLN A 123 2.15 -2.13 0.10
CA GLN A 123 2.57 -3.08 -0.93
C GLN A 123 2.51 -4.54 -0.49
N VAL A 124 2.70 -4.79 0.80
CA VAL A 124 2.71 -6.14 1.37
C VAL A 124 1.33 -6.78 1.25
N TRP A 125 0.26 -6.04 1.55
CA TRP A 125 -1.12 -6.54 1.51
C TRP A 125 -1.58 -6.87 0.10
N ASN A 126 -1.15 -6.08 -0.89
CA ASN A 126 -1.40 -6.39 -2.31
C ASN A 126 -0.65 -7.63 -2.78
N LEU A 127 0.55 -7.88 -2.24
CA LEU A 127 1.35 -9.04 -2.59
C LEU A 127 0.80 -10.32 -1.95
N THR A 128 0.30 -10.24 -0.72
CA THR A 128 -0.14 -11.41 0.06
C THR A 128 -1.65 -11.58 0.16
N GLY A 129 -2.43 -10.69 -0.46
CA GLY A 129 -3.86 -10.87 -0.77
C GLY A 129 -4.84 -10.45 0.33
N GLN A 130 -4.40 -9.72 1.36
CA GLN A 130 -5.27 -9.29 2.45
C GLN A 130 -6.16 -8.13 2.01
N PRO A 131 -7.44 -8.11 2.43
CA PRO A 131 -8.27 -6.93 2.26
C PRO A 131 -7.76 -5.79 3.14
N ALA A 132 -7.84 -4.57 2.63
CA ALA A 132 -7.50 -3.37 3.37
C ALA A 132 -8.46 -2.22 3.06
N ALA A 133 -8.76 -1.42 4.07
CA ALA A 133 -9.50 -0.17 3.97
C ALA A 133 -8.65 0.98 4.50
N VAL A 134 -8.78 2.18 3.93
CA VAL A 134 -8.12 3.39 4.44
C VAL A 134 -9.21 4.36 4.86
N VAL A 135 -9.17 4.77 6.13
CA VAL A 135 -10.16 5.68 6.72
C VAL A 135 -9.51 6.98 7.18
N PRO A 136 -10.19 8.14 7.04
CA PRO A 136 -9.72 9.40 7.58
C PRO A 136 -9.54 9.31 9.10
N TRP A 137 -8.46 9.89 9.60
CA TRP A 137 -8.15 9.86 11.02
C TRP A 137 -8.20 11.25 11.66
N ASP A 138 -7.48 12.21 11.08
CA ASP A 138 -7.49 13.59 11.52
C ASP A 138 -6.84 14.50 10.47
N PHE A 139 -6.49 15.72 10.87
CA PHE A 139 -5.68 16.64 10.10
C PHE A 139 -4.38 16.91 10.87
N ASP A 140 -3.27 17.09 10.16
CA ASP A 140 -2.03 17.57 10.78
C ASP A 140 -2.10 19.08 11.09
N ASP A 141 -1.05 19.62 11.69
CA ASP A 141 -0.96 21.04 12.10
C ASP A 141 -1.04 22.00 10.90
N ASP A 142 -0.73 21.54 9.69
CA ASP A 142 -0.84 22.31 8.44
C ASP A 142 -2.23 22.17 7.79
N GLY A 143 -3.15 21.44 8.42
CA GLY A 143 -4.49 21.18 7.89
C GLY A 143 -4.50 20.19 6.72
N MET A 144 -3.51 19.30 6.63
CA MET A 144 -3.51 18.19 5.67
C MET A 144 -4.20 16.94 6.23
N PRO A 145 -5.06 16.26 5.45
CA PRO A 145 -5.71 15.03 5.89
C PRO A 145 -4.72 13.91 6.21
N MET A 146 -4.89 13.31 7.38
CA MET A 146 -4.25 12.09 7.82
C MET A 146 -5.22 10.92 7.77
N SER A 147 -4.69 9.70 7.62
CA SER A 147 -5.48 8.47 7.54
C SER A 147 -4.78 7.32 8.23
N VAL A 148 -5.57 6.31 8.56
CA VAL A 148 -5.07 4.98 8.99
C VAL A 148 -5.51 3.94 7.96
N GLN A 149 -4.68 2.95 7.75
CA GLN A 149 -5.00 1.75 6.99
C GLN A 149 -5.39 0.64 7.98
N LEU A 150 -6.52 0.01 7.72
CA LEU A 150 -7.03 -1.16 8.41
C LEU A 150 -6.84 -2.37 7.48
N VAL A 151 -6.27 -3.45 7.97
CA VAL A 151 -5.99 -4.65 7.18
C VAL A 151 -6.58 -5.84 7.89
N GLY A 152 -7.38 -6.61 7.17
CA GLY A 152 -8.15 -7.72 7.73
C GLY A 152 -7.59 -9.07 7.33
N ARG A 153 -8.16 -10.11 7.92
CA ARG A 153 -7.96 -11.49 7.47
C ARG A 153 -8.41 -11.65 6.01
N PRO A 154 -7.84 -12.61 5.26
CA PRO A 154 -8.35 -12.96 3.94
C PRO A 154 -9.88 -13.16 3.98
N TYR A 155 -10.59 -12.47 3.08
CA TYR A 155 -12.05 -12.54 2.92
C TYR A 155 -12.90 -12.00 4.08
N ASP A 156 -12.31 -11.20 4.98
CA ASP A 156 -13.00 -10.60 6.13
C ASP A 156 -13.26 -9.09 5.95
N GLU A 157 -13.74 -8.69 4.78
CA GLU A 157 -14.07 -7.29 4.47
C GLU A 157 -15.18 -6.74 5.37
N ALA A 158 -16.08 -7.60 5.87
CA ALA A 158 -17.17 -7.21 6.77
C ALA A 158 -16.64 -6.61 8.08
N THR A 159 -15.61 -7.23 8.68
CA THR A 159 -14.94 -6.70 9.87
C THR A 159 -14.31 -5.34 9.60
N LEU A 160 -13.64 -5.18 8.45
CA LEU A 160 -13.04 -3.91 8.08
C LEU A 160 -14.08 -2.80 7.88
N LEU A 161 -15.18 -3.09 7.19
CA LEU A 161 -16.26 -2.12 6.98
C LEU A 161 -16.93 -1.73 8.30
N SER A 162 -17.16 -2.69 9.20
CA SER A 162 -17.71 -2.44 10.53
C SER A 162 -16.80 -1.55 11.37
N LEU A 163 -15.50 -1.86 11.44
CA LEU A 163 -14.53 -1.04 12.18
C LEU A 163 -14.37 0.35 11.54
N SER A 164 -14.36 0.43 10.21
CA SER A 164 -14.31 1.70 9.48
C SER A 164 -15.48 2.60 9.89
N ALA A 165 -16.71 2.07 9.90
CA ALA A 165 -17.89 2.81 10.30
C ALA A 165 -17.82 3.30 11.77
N GLN A 166 -17.29 2.48 12.68
CA GLN A 166 -17.08 2.88 14.08
C GLN A 166 -16.07 4.04 14.18
N ILE A 167 -14.96 3.97 13.44
CA ILE A 167 -13.95 5.03 13.42
C ILE A 167 -14.54 6.32 12.86
N GLU A 168 -15.27 6.25 11.73
CA GLU A 168 -15.90 7.44 11.14
C GLU A 168 -16.98 8.05 12.03
N ALA A 169 -17.74 7.23 12.76
CA ALA A 169 -18.73 7.72 13.73
C ALA A 169 -18.06 8.39 14.95
N ALA A 170 -16.96 7.83 15.44
CA ALA A 170 -16.18 8.40 16.54
C ALA A 170 -15.37 9.64 16.12
N ARG A 171 -14.99 9.73 14.84
CA ARG A 171 -14.22 10.83 14.24
C ARG A 171 -14.89 11.33 12.95
N PRO A 172 -16.01 12.07 13.04
CA PRO A 172 -16.70 12.57 11.86
C PRO A 172 -15.81 13.51 11.04
N TRP A 173 -15.60 13.17 9.77
CA TRP A 173 -14.74 13.93 8.87
C TRP A 173 -15.49 14.59 7.71
N ALA A 174 -16.69 14.11 7.37
CA ALA A 174 -17.41 14.50 6.15
C ALA A 174 -17.76 16.00 6.04
N HIS A 175 -17.83 16.69 7.18
CA HIS A 175 -18.07 18.14 7.25
C HIS A 175 -16.79 18.98 7.11
N ARG A 176 -15.60 18.36 7.21
CA ARG A 176 -14.31 19.04 7.10
C ARG A 176 -13.92 19.17 5.62
N ARG A 177 -14.16 20.35 5.05
CA ARG A 177 -13.86 20.66 3.65
C ARG A 177 -12.81 21.77 3.55
N PRO A 178 -11.97 21.77 2.50
CA PRO A 178 -11.09 22.91 2.24
C PRO A 178 -11.92 24.17 1.98
N PRO A 179 -11.43 25.36 2.38
CA PRO A 179 -12.16 26.63 2.25
C PRO A 179 -12.42 27.03 0.79
N VAL A 180 -11.70 26.41 -0.16
CA VAL A 180 -11.91 26.56 -1.60
C VAL A 180 -12.12 25.15 -2.16
N SER A 181 -13.31 24.89 -2.70
CA SER A 181 -13.69 23.65 -3.39
C SER A 181 -14.15 23.97 -4.80
#